data_AF-A0A3N1HYI5-F1
#
_entry.id   AF-A0A3N1HYI5-F1
#
_cell.length_a   1.000
_cell.length_b   1.000
_cell.length_c   1.000
_cell.angle_alpha   90.00
_cell.angle_beta   90.00
_cell.angle_gamma   90.00
#
_symmetry.space_group_name_H-M   'P 1'
#
loop_
_entity.id
_entity.type
_entity.pdbx_description
1 polymer ?
#
loop_
_entity_poly.entity_id
_entity_poly.type
_entity_poly.pdbx_seq_one_letter_code
_entity_poly.pdbx_strand_id
1 'polypeptide(L)'
;MRRTATVPTALITVCCLAPLTACTGGGDESSPKPSAQTVLKLSQSADTAGAGGDGTMRITPDTVLYLRSTSNGTPEHDLYAIVTFSAENRSRRPVTATTKTGGFRWKAADGHIVRAGNSKSAARIAPTGFADGGPTVAGGTFRRDTVAFDITHAEKGGTLLYVDGNGDAHRWQLPATSSGHAVSALKLALT
;
A
#
# COMPACT_ATOMS: atom_id res chain seq x y z
N MET A 1 -12.14 27.58 58.58
CA MET A 1 -12.69 26.63 59.57
C MET A 1 -13.15 25.38 58.85
N ARG A 2 -12.67 24.20 59.28
CA ARG A 2 -13.00 22.88 58.72
C ARG A 2 -14.47 22.52 58.99
N ARG A 3 -15.10 21.76 58.09
CA ARG A 3 -15.98 20.62 58.43
C ARG A 3 -16.23 19.76 57.20
N THR A 4 -15.57 18.60 57.20
CA THR A 4 -15.90 17.39 56.45
C THR A 4 -17.14 16.72 57.07
N ALA A 5 -17.98 16.10 56.25
CA ALA A 5 -18.90 15.04 56.65
C ALA A 5 -19.10 14.06 55.48
N THR A 6 -19.23 12.79 55.83
CA THR A 6 -18.97 11.59 55.03
C THR A 6 -20.26 10.73 54.98
N VAL A 7 -20.74 10.40 53.77
CA VAL A 7 -21.32 9.10 53.28
C VAL A 7 -22.66 8.62 53.94
N PRO A 8 -23.67 8.07 53.20
CA PRO A 8 -23.63 6.67 52.78
C PRO A 8 -24.17 6.33 51.37
N THR A 9 -23.52 5.30 50.81
CA THR A 9 -23.90 4.45 49.68
C THR A 9 -25.22 3.72 49.92
N ALA A 10 -26.11 3.67 48.92
CA ALA A 10 -27.20 2.70 48.83
C ALA A 10 -27.20 2.06 47.43
N LEU A 11 -26.96 0.75 47.41
CA LEU A 11 -27.17 -0.16 46.28
C LEU A 11 -28.67 -0.40 46.10
N ILE A 12 -29.19 -0.16 44.90
CA ILE A 12 -30.50 -0.70 44.49
C ILE A 12 -30.32 -1.36 43.12
N THR A 13 -30.29 -2.68 43.14
CA THR A 13 -30.44 -3.58 42.00
C THR A 13 -31.94 -3.71 41.71
N VAL A 14 -32.41 -3.36 40.51
CA VAL A 14 -33.75 -3.73 40.05
C VAL A 14 -33.73 -4.20 38.60
N CYS A 15 -34.40 -5.33 38.44
CA CYS A 15 -34.70 -6.18 37.30
C CYS A 15 -34.93 -5.54 35.92
N CYS A 16 -34.48 -6.32 34.92
CA CYS A 16 -34.87 -6.31 33.52
C CYS A 16 -36.37 -6.12 33.29
N LEU A 17 -36.72 -5.25 32.35
CA LEU A 17 -37.90 -5.33 31.48
C LEU A 17 -37.64 -4.47 30.23
N ALA A 18 -37.48 -5.12 29.08
CA ALA A 18 -37.68 -4.46 27.79
C ALA A 18 -39.19 -4.44 27.48
N PRO A 19 -39.69 -3.41 26.79
CA PRO A 19 -39.90 -3.60 25.36
C PRO A 19 -39.54 -2.38 24.48
N LEU A 20 -39.39 -2.72 23.20
CA LEU A 20 -39.07 -1.94 22.01
C LEU A 20 -39.70 -0.54 21.92
N THR A 21 -38.89 0.45 21.56
CA THR A 21 -39.30 1.61 20.76
C THR A 21 -38.20 1.95 19.74
N ALA A 22 -38.65 2.23 18.52
CA ALA A 22 -37.86 2.28 17.30
C ALA A 22 -37.17 3.64 17.06
N CYS A 23 -36.01 3.56 16.39
CA CYS A 23 -35.42 4.48 15.42
C CYS A 23 -35.32 5.98 15.73
N THR A 24 -34.09 6.45 15.97
CA THR A 24 -33.35 7.50 15.22
C THR A 24 -31.98 7.62 15.95
N GLY A 25 -30.80 7.49 15.37
CA GLY A 25 -30.32 7.83 14.03
C GLY A 25 -29.10 8.74 14.25
N GLY A 26 -27.89 8.18 14.14
CA GLY A 26 -26.63 8.92 14.34
C GLY A 26 -25.46 7.99 14.63
N GLY A 27 -25.27 6.99 13.76
CA GLY A 27 -24.19 6.02 13.87
C GLY A 27 -22.84 6.65 13.58
N ASP A 28 -21.89 6.28 14.44
CA ASP A 28 -20.47 6.60 14.41
C ASP A 28 -19.87 6.63 13.00
N GLU A 29 -19.06 7.68 12.78
CA GLU A 29 -17.99 7.71 11.78
C GLU A 29 -17.20 6.39 11.86
N SER A 30 -17.51 5.48 10.94
CA SER A 30 -16.83 4.20 10.83
C SER A 30 -15.41 4.46 10.33
N SER A 31 -14.49 4.65 11.26
CA SER A 31 -13.07 4.44 11.02
C SER A 31 -12.90 3.07 10.35
N PRO A 32 -12.18 2.95 9.22
CA PRO A 32 -12.04 1.69 8.53
C PRO A 32 -11.47 0.62 9.47
N LYS A 33 -12.26 -0.42 9.71
CA LYS A 33 -11.91 -1.54 10.58
C LYS A 33 -10.66 -2.23 10.01
N PRO A 34 -9.57 -2.39 10.79
CA PRO A 34 -8.40 -3.12 10.31
C PRO A 34 -8.78 -4.60 10.19
N SER A 35 -9.10 -5.06 8.98
CA SER A 35 -9.02 -6.50 8.73
C SER A 35 -7.54 -6.86 8.79
N ALA A 36 -7.19 -7.85 9.61
CA ALA A 36 -5.85 -8.45 9.63
C ALA A 36 -5.59 -9.16 8.30
N GLN A 37 -5.34 -8.39 7.24
CA GLN A 37 -4.96 -8.90 5.94
C GLN A 37 -3.56 -9.49 6.07
N THR A 38 -3.43 -10.77 5.74
CA THR A 38 -2.16 -11.50 5.66
C THR A 38 -1.16 -10.71 4.83
N VAL A 39 0.05 -10.53 5.36
CA VAL A 39 1.16 -9.96 4.58
C VAL A 39 1.63 -10.99 3.56
N LEU A 40 1.51 -10.63 2.28
CA LEU A 40 1.91 -11.47 1.15
C LEU A 40 3.44 -11.49 1.01
N LYS A 41 3.96 -12.48 0.29
CA LYS A 41 5.36 -12.53 -0.16
C LYS A 41 5.48 -11.98 -1.57
N LEU A 42 6.68 -11.53 -1.95
CA LEU A 42 7.00 -11.20 -3.35
C LEU A 42 6.50 -12.32 -4.30
N SER A 43 6.00 -11.92 -5.46
CA SER A 43 5.37 -12.76 -6.50
C SER A 43 3.99 -13.34 -6.15
N GLN A 44 3.44 -13.08 -4.96
CA GLN A 44 2.04 -13.37 -4.69
C GLN A 44 1.14 -12.23 -5.17
N SER A 45 0.01 -12.57 -5.78
CA SER A 45 -0.96 -11.60 -6.27
C SER A 45 -1.96 -11.19 -5.19
N ALA A 46 -2.46 -9.95 -5.29
CA ALA A 46 -3.65 -9.50 -4.57
C ALA A 46 -4.73 -9.06 -5.56
N ASP A 47 -5.99 -9.44 -5.29
CA ASP A 47 -7.14 -8.87 -5.99
C ASP A 47 -7.50 -7.54 -5.31
N THR A 48 -7.69 -6.50 -6.12
CA THR A 48 -7.79 -5.10 -5.70
C THR A 48 -8.87 -4.38 -6.50
N ALA A 49 -9.35 -3.25 -6.00
CA ALA A 49 -10.22 -2.36 -6.76
C ALA A 49 -9.43 -1.33 -7.58
N GLY A 50 -9.92 -0.99 -8.77
CA GLY A 50 -9.45 0.20 -9.47
C GLY A 50 -9.87 1.48 -8.75
N ALA A 51 -9.30 2.61 -9.16
CA ALA A 51 -9.53 3.92 -8.56
C ALA A 51 -11.03 4.25 -8.46
N GLY A 52 -11.44 4.77 -7.31
CA GLY A 52 -12.86 5.05 -7.01
C GLY A 52 -13.72 3.79 -6.80
N GLY A 53 -13.09 2.63 -6.62
CA GLY A 53 -13.78 1.34 -6.50
C GLY A 53 -14.20 0.73 -7.84
N ASP A 54 -13.74 1.27 -8.97
CA ASP A 54 -14.15 0.81 -10.29
C ASP A 54 -13.41 -0.47 -10.71
N GLY A 55 -14.19 -1.45 -11.15
CA GLY A 55 -13.69 -2.73 -11.64
C GLY A 55 -12.79 -3.50 -10.67
N THR A 56 -12.30 -4.63 -11.15
CA THR A 56 -11.39 -5.52 -10.41
C THR A 56 -10.06 -5.59 -11.14
N MET A 57 -8.99 -5.38 -10.38
CA MET A 57 -7.61 -5.52 -10.82
C MET A 57 -6.88 -6.57 -9.98
N ARG A 58 -5.80 -7.11 -10.52
CA ARG A 58 -4.86 -7.95 -9.79
C ARG A 58 -3.48 -7.32 -9.84
N ILE A 59 -2.91 -7.05 -8.66
CA ILE A 59 -1.57 -6.48 -8.52
C ILE A 59 -0.61 -7.56 -8.06
N THR A 60 0.51 -7.71 -8.76
CA THR A 60 1.55 -8.71 -8.43
C THR A 60 2.94 -8.09 -8.53
N PRO A 61 3.55 -7.67 -7.40
CA PRO A 61 4.97 -7.33 -7.36
C PRO A 61 5.80 -8.59 -7.57
N ASP A 62 6.77 -8.57 -8.48
CA ASP A 62 7.51 -9.78 -8.88
C ASP A 62 9.04 -9.66 -8.74
N THR A 63 9.56 -8.44 -8.64
CA THR A 63 10.98 -8.17 -8.46
C THR A 63 11.17 -6.95 -7.58
N VAL A 64 12.15 -7.00 -6.68
CA VAL A 64 12.70 -5.84 -5.99
C VAL A 64 14.19 -5.72 -6.33
N LEU A 65 14.62 -4.52 -6.67
CA LEU A 65 15.99 -4.19 -7.01
C LEU A 65 16.44 -3.00 -6.16
N TYR A 66 17.57 -3.17 -5.48
CA TYR A 66 18.23 -2.11 -4.74
C TYR A 66 19.44 -1.58 -5.52
N LEU A 67 19.50 -0.28 -5.77
CA LEU A 67 20.58 0.37 -6.51
C LEU A 67 21.01 1.68 -5.86
N ARG A 68 22.32 1.94 -5.84
CA ARG A 68 22.90 3.20 -5.35
C ARG A 68 22.95 4.30 -6.42
N SER A 69 22.74 3.94 -7.67
CA SER A 69 22.72 4.88 -8.79
C SER A 69 22.05 4.23 -10.00
N THR A 70 21.58 5.08 -10.90
CA THR A 70 21.16 4.74 -12.26
C THR A 70 21.92 5.63 -13.23
N SER A 71 21.83 5.36 -14.54
CA SER A 71 22.37 6.24 -15.58
C SER A 71 21.81 7.66 -15.53
N ASN A 72 20.64 7.84 -14.90
CA ASN A 72 19.93 9.12 -14.78
C ASN A 72 20.11 9.81 -13.41
N GLY A 73 20.96 9.28 -12.51
CA GLY A 73 21.36 9.93 -11.27
C GLY A 73 21.39 9.06 -10.02
N THR A 74 21.57 9.70 -8.87
CA THR A 74 21.69 9.06 -7.55
C THR A 74 20.48 9.35 -6.66
N PRO A 75 20.14 8.45 -5.72
CA PRO A 75 19.13 8.72 -4.69
C PRO A 75 19.59 9.86 -3.76
N GLU A 76 18.63 10.57 -3.21
CA GLU A 76 18.83 11.64 -2.22
C GLU A 76 19.07 11.07 -0.80
N HIS A 77 18.61 9.84 -0.52
CA HIS A 77 18.67 9.20 0.80
C HIS A 77 19.57 7.96 0.86
N ASP A 78 20.44 7.72 -0.15
CA ASP A 78 21.46 6.64 -0.30
C ASP A 78 21.07 5.49 -1.25
N LEU A 79 19.81 5.08 -1.31
CA LEU A 79 19.43 3.87 -2.03
C LEU A 79 18.07 3.98 -2.72
N TYR A 80 18.02 3.60 -3.99
CA TYR A 80 16.74 3.28 -4.62
C TYR A 80 16.28 1.88 -4.22
N ALA A 81 15.03 1.76 -3.80
CA ALA A 81 14.28 0.51 -3.87
C ALA A 81 13.32 0.59 -5.07
N ILE A 82 13.52 -0.27 -6.07
CA ILE A 82 12.76 -0.28 -7.32
C ILE A 82 12.03 -1.61 -7.41
N VAL A 83 10.72 -1.56 -7.54
CA VAL A 83 9.85 -2.74 -7.61
C VAL A 83 9.21 -2.81 -8.99
N THR A 84 9.32 -3.95 -9.66
CA THR A 84 8.46 -4.25 -10.82
C THR A 84 7.22 -4.99 -10.35
N PHE A 85 6.11 -4.67 -10.99
CA PHE A 85 4.84 -5.31 -10.73
C PHE A 85 4.03 -5.44 -12.02
N SER A 86 3.14 -6.43 -12.05
CA SER A 86 2.06 -6.49 -13.02
C SER A 86 0.78 -5.90 -12.43
N ALA A 87 0.07 -5.14 -13.25
CA ALA A 87 -1.30 -4.71 -13.01
C ALA A 87 -2.20 -5.32 -14.08
N GLU A 88 -2.94 -6.35 -13.71
CA GLU A 88 -3.86 -7.06 -14.59
C GLU A 88 -5.29 -6.56 -14.36
N ASN A 89 -5.99 -6.21 -15.44
CA ASN A 89 -7.40 -5.86 -15.37
C ASN A 89 -8.26 -7.11 -15.60
N ARG A 90 -8.99 -7.51 -14.57
CA ARG A 90 -9.86 -8.69 -14.58
C ARG A 90 -11.28 -8.38 -15.08
N SER A 91 -11.53 -7.12 -15.44
CA SER A 91 -12.82 -6.61 -15.92
C SER A 91 -12.83 -6.52 -17.45
N ARG A 92 -14.03 -6.35 -18.05
CA ARG A 92 -14.18 -6.17 -19.51
C ARG A 92 -13.91 -4.75 -19.99
N ARG A 93 -14.11 -3.75 -19.12
CA ARG A 93 -13.89 -2.33 -19.43
C ARG A 93 -12.49 -1.92 -18.97
N PRO A 94 -11.90 -0.84 -19.54
CA PRO A 94 -10.68 -0.28 -19.00
C PRO A 94 -10.83 0.10 -17.52
N VAL A 95 -9.82 -0.19 -16.71
CA VAL A 95 -9.79 0.13 -15.28
C VAL A 95 -8.51 0.88 -14.97
N THR A 96 -8.59 1.90 -14.11
CA THR A 96 -7.43 2.71 -13.70
C THR A 96 -6.94 2.27 -12.33
N ALA A 97 -5.68 1.87 -12.20
CA ALA A 97 -5.05 1.56 -10.92
C ALA A 97 -4.72 2.84 -10.13
N THR A 98 -4.54 2.74 -8.81
CA THR A 98 -4.13 3.88 -7.96
C THR A 98 -2.61 4.16 -8.01
N THR A 99 -1.88 3.51 -8.91
CA THR A 99 -0.41 3.56 -9.00
C THR A 99 0.14 4.97 -9.23
N LYS A 100 -0.56 5.80 -10.03
CA LYS A 100 -0.20 7.22 -10.25
C LYS A 100 -0.83 8.20 -9.26
N THR A 101 -1.84 7.77 -8.49
CA THR A 101 -2.47 8.60 -7.45
C THR A 101 -1.86 8.36 -6.06
N GLY A 102 -0.69 7.71 -5.99
CA GLY A 102 0.04 7.51 -4.75
C GLY A 102 -0.38 6.27 -3.95
N GLY A 103 -0.97 5.27 -4.62
CA GLY A 103 -1.35 4.01 -3.98
C GLY A 103 -0.18 3.26 -3.36
N PHE A 104 1.02 3.37 -3.94
CA PHE A 104 2.21 2.67 -3.44
C PHE A 104 2.97 3.44 -2.34
N ARG A 105 3.35 2.70 -1.29
CA ARG A 105 4.20 3.16 -0.20
C ARG A 105 5.21 2.09 0.20
N TRP A 106 6.36 2.52 0.69
CA TRP A 106 7.32 1.66 1.35
C TRP A 106 7.22 1.87 2.86
N LYS A 107 7.12 0.80 3.63
CA LYS A 107 7.23 0.84 5.09
C LYS A 107 8.47 0.07 5.53
N ALA A 108 9.42 0.78 6.14
CA ALA A 108 10.61 0.18 6.72
C ALA A 108 10.28 -0.56 8.04
N ALA A 109 11.23 -1.38 8.51
CA ALA A 109 11.06 -2.18 9.72
C ALA A 109 10.91 -1.33 11.00
N ASP A 110 11.53 -0.14 11.02
CA ASP A 110 11.39 0.86 12.08
C ASP A 110 10.05 1.61 12.06
N GLY A 111 9.22 1.35 11.04
CA GLY A 111 7.92 1.98 10.85
C GLY A 111 7.93 3.26 10.02
N HIS A 112 9.09 3.74 9.54
CA HIS A 112 9.13 4.87 8.62
C HIS A 112 8.41 4.52 7.31
N ILE A 113 7.60 5.44 6.80
CA ILE A 113 6.81 5.25 5.58
C ILE A 113 7.12 6.35 4.58
N VAL A 114 7.52 5.97 3.37
CA VAL A 114 7.69 6.88 2.24
C VAL A 114 6.73 6.53 1.10
N ARG A 115 6.31 7.56 0.36
CA ARG A 115 5.51 7.38 -0.86
C ARG A 115 6.40 6.99 -2.03
N ALA A 116 5.81 6.34 -3.03
CA ALA A 116 6.46 6.18 -4.32
C ALA A 116 6.91 7.54 -4.89
N GLY A 117 8.12 7.60 -5.46
CA GLY A 117 8.68 8.82 -6.02
C GLY A 117 8.87 9.94 -4.99
N ASN A 118 9.21 9.61 -3.74
CA ASN A 118 9.44 10.57 -2.65
C ASN A 118 10.65 11.49 -2.85
N SER A 119 11.43 11.31 -3.90
CA SER A 119 12.51 12.21 -4.32
C SER A 119 12.39 12.55 -5.80
N LYS A 120 13.05 13.62 -6.24
CA LYS A 120 13.01 14.03 -7.66
C LYS A 120 13.57 12.94 -8.57
N SER A 121 14.58 12.22 -8.11
CA SER A 121 15.24 11.19 -8.88
C SER A 121 14.46 9.87 -8.89
N ALA A 122 13.88 9.46 -7.75
CA ALA A 122 12.98 8.29 -7.69
C ALA A 122 11.72 8.48 -8.55
N ALA A 123 11.14 9.68 -8.59
CA ALA A 123 9.95 9.99 -9.41
C ALA A 123 10.21 9.89 -10.93
N ARG A 124 11.47 9.88 -11.36
CA ARG A 124 11.88 9.78 -12.77
C ARG A 124 12.31 8.37 -13.20
N ILE A 125 12.25 7.39 -12.30
CA ILE A 125 12.56 6.00 -12.64
C ILE A 125 11.44 5.44 -13.53
N ALA A 126 11.76 5.29 -14.81
CA ALA A 126 10.89 4.69 -15.82
C ALA A 126 11.75 3.96 -16.88
N PRO A 127 12.37 2.82 -16.52
CA PRO A 127 13.22 2.08 -17.45
C PRO A 127 12.42 1.53 -18.63
N THR A 128 13.02 1.62 -19.82
CA THR A 128 12.46 1.04 -21.05
C THR A 128 12.16 -0.45 -20.86
N GLY A 129 10.97 -0.90 -21.27
CA GLY A 129 10.53 -2.29 -21.13
C GLY A 129 9.92 -2.65 -19.77
N PHE A 130 9.78 -1.67 -18.87
CA PHE A 130 9.16 -1.82 -17.54
C PHE A 130 8.30 -0.61 -17.16
N ALA A 131 7.68 0.03 -18.16
CA ALA A 131 6.87 1.23 -18.02
C ALA A 131 5.81 1.30 -19.13
N ASP A 132 4.87 0.35 -19.13
CA ASP A 132 3.93 0.05 -20.23
C ASP A 132 2.80 1.09 -20.42
N GLY A 133 3.03 2.37 -20.07
CA GLY A 133 2.21 3.48 -20.55
C GLY A 133 1.13 3.98 -19.59
N GLY A 134 1.29 3.80 -18.27
CA GLY A 134 0.47 4.48 -17.25
C GLY A 134 -0.66 3.64 -16.63
N PRO A 135 -1.52 4.26 -15.80
CA PRO A 135 -2.28 3.53 -14.78
C PRO A 135 -3.56 2.86 -15.30
N THR A 136 -4.04 3.22 -16.49
CA THR A 136 -5.26 2.66 -17.08
C THR A 136 -4.94 1.44 -17.94
N VAL A 137 -5.51 0.29 -17.57
CA VAL A 137 -5.28 -1.00 -18.22
C VAL A 137 -6.53 -1.41 -18.98
N ALA A 138 -6.40 -1.79 -20.25
CA ALA A 138 -7.53 -2.27 -21.06
C ALA A 138 -8.15 -3.54 -20.45
N GLY A 139 -9.41 -3.81 -20.77
CA GLY A 139 -10.11 -4.98 -20.23
C GLY A 139 -9.45 -6.31 -20.62
N GLY A 140 -9.27 -7.21 -19.66
CA GLY A 140 -8.69 -8.53 -19.88
C GLY A 140 -7.20 -8.54 -20.24
N THR A 141 -6.50 -7.42 -20.08
CA THR A 141 -5.05 -7.32 -20.33
C THR A 141 -4.28 -7.00 -19.05
N PHE A 142 -2.95 -6.95 -19.16
CA PHE A 142 -2.09 -6.51 -18.08
C PHE A 142 -1.06 -5.50 -18.59
N ARG A 143 -0.49 -4.74 -17.65
CA ARG A 143 0.70 -3.91 -17.86
C ARG A 143 1.78 -4.31 -16.88
N ARG A 144 3.03 -4.18 -17.30
CA ARG A 144 4.18 -4.28 -16.41
C ARG A 144 4.78 -2.90 -16.22
N ASP A 145 4.88 -2.51 -14.95
CA ASP A 145 5.34 -1.19 -14.55
C ASP A 145 6.37 -1.30 -13.43
N THR A 146 7.04 -0.17 -13.19
CA THR A 146 7.96 0.02 -12.08
C THR A 146 7.45 1.08 -11.13
N VAL A 147 7.79 0.91 -9.87
CA VAL A 147 7.65 1.93 -8.84
C VAL A 147 8.97 2.04 -8.08
N ALA A 148 9.40 3.26 -7.79
CA ALA A 148 10.65 3.51 -7.11
C ALA A 148 10.45 4.32 -5.83
N PHE A 149 11.30 4.05 -4.86
CA PHE A 149 11.38 4.74 -3.58
C PHE A 149 12.83 5.14 -3.34
N ASP A 150 13.02 6.30 -2.74
CA ASP A 150 14.30 6.77 -2.22
C ASP A 150 14.34 6.46 -0.73
N ILE A 151 15.20 5.52 -0.35
CA ILE A 151 15.32 5.00 1.01
C ILE A 151 16.79 5.02 1.43
N THR A 152 17.03 4.83 2.71
CA THR A 152 18.35 4.54 3.26
C THR A 152 18.69 3.06 3.13
N HIS A 153 19.97 2.72 3.24
CA HIS A 153 20.40 1.32 3.22
C HIS A 153 19.80 0.47 4.34
N ALA A 154 19.51 1.06 5.50
CA ALA A 154 18.93 0.35 6.65
C ALA A 154 17.47 -0.09 6.44
N GLU A 155 16.78 0.53 5.47
CA GLU A 155 15.35 0.31 5.22
C GLU A 155 15.06 -0.78 4.17
N LYS A 156 16.10 -1.48 3.71
CA LYS A 156 15.98 -2.66 2.83
C LYS A 156 15.09 -3.73 3.46
N GLY A 157 14.35 -4.44 2.63
CA GLY A 157 13.47 -5.53 3.06
C GLY A 157 12.26 -5.03 3.84
N GLY A 158 11.78 -3.82 3.52
CA GLY A 158 10.54 -3.30 4.06
C GLY A 158 9.29 -4.02 3.53
N THR A 159 8.14 -3.51 3.93
CA THR A 159 6.85 -3.90 3.37
C THR A 159 6.45 -2.94 2.26
N LEU A 160 6.15 -3.46 1.08
CA LEU A 160 5.46 -2.71 0.05
C LEU A 160 3.96 -2.66 0.39
N LEU A 161 3.40 -1.46 0.45
CA LEU A 161 1.97 -1.25 0.60
C LEU A 161 1.38 -0.72 -0.69
N TYR A 162 0.20 -1.22 -1.05
CA TYR A 162 -0.65 -0.69 -2.11
C TYR A 162 -2.03 -0.41 -1.54
N VAL A 163 -2.48 0.85 -1.59
CA VAL A 163 -3.84 1.24 -1.24
C VAL A 163 -4.67 1.28 -2.52
N ASP A 164 -5.68 0.43 -2.60
CA ASP A 164 -6.54 0.32 -3.77
C ASP A 164 -7.64 1.41 -3.79
N GLY A 165 -8.51 1.38 -4.81
CA GLY A 165 -9.54 2.41 -4.94
C GLY A 165 -10.68 2.35 -3.92
N ASN A 166 -10.80 1.26 -3.15
CA ASN A 166 -11.72 1.17 -2.01
C ASN A 166 -11.08 1.70 -0.72
N GLY A 167 -9.76 1.96 -0.74
CA GLY A 167 -8.98 2.31 0.44
C GLY A 167 -8.39 1.10 1.17
N ASP A 168 -8.52 -0.11 0.60
CA ASP A 168 -7.96 -1.31 1.20
C ASP A 168 -6.45 -1.37 0.99
N ALA A 169 -5.72 -1.69 2.06
CA ALA A 169 -4.25 -1.68 2.06
C ALA A 169 -3.68 -3.10 1.91
N HIS A 170 -3.21 -3.42 0.71
CA HIS A 170 -2.54 -4.67 0.38
C HIS A 170 -1.05 -4.60 0.71
N ARG A 171 -0.46 -5.68 1.24
CA ARG A 171 0.90 -5.66 1.82
C ARG A 171 1.72 -6.83 1.31
N TRP A 172 2.97 -6.55 0.92
CA TRP A 172 3.97 -7.55 0.56
C TRP A 172 5.24 -7.34 1.36
N GLN A 173 5.70 -8.39 2.04
CA GLN A 173 7.03 -8.43 2.63
C GLN A 173 8.06 -8.62 1.52
N LEU A 174 8.98 -7.66 1.38
CA LEU A 174 10.03 -7.73 0.37
C LEU A 174 11.34 -8.26 0.97
N PRO A 175 12.15 -9.00 0.19
CA PRO A 175 13.49 -9.40 0.61
C PRO A 175 14.42 -8.21 0.80
N ALA A 176 15.37 -8.31 1.74
CA ALA A 176 16.42 -7.29 1.96
C ALA A 176 17.53 -7.30 0.88
N THR A 177 17.53 -8.32 0.02
CA THR A 177 18.41 -8.44 -1.15
C THR A 177 17.61 -8.31 -2.44
N SER A 178 18.24 -7.79 -3.50
CA SER A 178 17.61 -7.74 -4.81
C SER A 178 17.19 -9.15 -5.23
N SER A 179 15.92 -9.33 -5.57
CA SER A 179 15.28 -10.63 -5.73
C SER A 179 14.17 -10.55 -6.77
N GLY A 180 13.92 -11.65 -7.50
CA GLY A 180 12.91 -11.74 -8.55
C GLY A 180 13.51 -12.07 -9.91
N HIS A 181 12.65 -12.45 -10.85
CA HIS A 181 13.08 -12.94 -12.16
C HIS A 181 13.65 -11.83 -13.06
N ALA A 182 13.26 -10.57 -12.82
CA ALA A 182 13.67 -9.45 -13.66
C ALA A 182 14.90 -8.69 -13.16
N VAL A 183 15.56 -9.11 -12.06
CA VAL A 183 16.68 -8.34 -11.44
C VAL A 183 17.74 -7.95 -12.47
N SER A 184 18.22 -8.90 -13.27
CA SER A 184 19.29 -8.65 -14.25
C SER A 184 18.85 -7.70 -15.36
N ALA A 185 17.65 -7.93 -15.93
CA ALA A 185 17.11 -7.13 -17.02
C ALA A 185 16.77 -5.71 -16.56
N LEU A 186 16.17 -5.57 -15.37
CA LEU A 186 15.85 -4.28 -14.77
C LEU A 186 17.10 -3.47 -14.46
N LYS A 187 18.14 -4.12 -13.90
CA LYS A 187 19.43 -3.46 -13.65
C LYS A 187 20.03 -2.94 -14.95
N LEU A 188 20.08 -3.76 -16.00
CA LEU A 188 20.58 -3.36 -17.32
C LEU A 188 19.80 -2.19 -17.91
N ALA A 189 18.47 -2.16 -17.74
CA ALA A 189 17.65 -1.07 -18.24
C ALA A 189 17.84 0.27 -17.48
N LEU A 190 18.52 0.24 -16.32
CA LEU A 190 18.72 1.38 -15.44
C LEU A 190 20.19 1.86 -15.37
N THR A 191 21.14 1.12 -15.92
CA THR A 191 22.58 1.43 -15.87
C THR A 191 23.19 1.39 -17.25
#